data_AF-A0A9P8PI48-F1
#
_entry.id   AF-A0A9P8PI48-F1
#
_cell.length_a   1.000
_cell.length_b   1.000
_cell.length_c   1.000
_cell.angle_alpha   90.00
_cell.angle_beta   90.00
_cell.angle_gamma   90.00
#
_symmetry.space_group_name_H-M   'P 1'
#
loop_
_entity.id
_entity.type
_entity.pdbx_description
1 polymer ?
#
loop_
_entity_poly.entity_id
_entity_poly.type
_entity_poly.pdbx_seq_one_letter_code
_entity_poly.pdbx_strand_id
1 'polypeptide(L)'
;MTTTVTNSTLTLEPISTKSVRTYKDSPGIVVKKTKSVPNEIIDAQSASLYSKIHNDWRDDLVRDGYAVIKNAIPKDRAENYQQEAFKWMKSFGNDELDFDDPKTWRKENLPPVDADINAYNCYGVTHEKFVWDARMEPGVLGEFEKLWGTDELLASF
;
A
#
# COMPACT_ATOMS: atom_id res chain seq x y z
N MET A 1 19.23 -50.05 -14.06
CA MET A 1 19.84 -48.77 -14.47
C MET A 1 19.39 -47.74 -13.46
N THR A 2 20.29 -47.30 -12.60
CA THR A 2 19.99 -46.46 -11.43
C THR A 2 20.17 -44.99 -11.83
N THR A 3 19.10 -44.20 -11.78
CA THR A 3 19.12 -42.79 -12.18
C THR A 3 19.60 -41.94 -11.00
N THR A 4 20.80 -41.38 -11.11
CA THR A 4 21.35 -40.44 -10.13
C THR A 4 20.78 -39.05 -10.40
N VAL A 5 20.07 -38.48 -9.42
CA VAL A 5 19.63 -37.08 -9.46
C VAL A 5 20.74 -36.22 -8.87
N THR A 6 21.37 -35.40 -9.70
CA THR A 6 22.36 -34.40 -9.29
C THR A 6 21.64 -33.13 -8.85
N ASN A 7 21.59 -32.87 -7.54
CA ASN A 7 21.19 -31.57 -7.01
C ASN A 7 22.37 -30.60 -7.11
N SER A 8 22.32 -29.68 -8.06
CA SER A 8 23.28 -28.58 -8.18
C SER A 8 22.89 -27.45 -7.24
N THR A 9 23.62 -27.29 -6.14
CA THR A 9 23.53 -26.10 -5.29
C THR A 9 24.23 -24.93 -5.99
N LEU A 10 23.46 -23.95 -6.46
CA LEU A 10 23.99 -22.70 -7.01
C LEU A 10 24.47 -21.80 -5.86
N THR A 11 25.79 -21.73 -5.66
CA THR A 11 26.41 -20.70 -4.82
C THR A 11 26.65 -19.45 -5.67
N LEU A 12 25.83 -18.41 -5.48
CA LEU A 12 25.98 -17.12 -6.14
C LEU A 12 27.06 -16.29 -5.44
N GLU A 13 28.17 -16.03 -6.13
CA GLU A 13 29.19 -15.06 -5.70
C GLU A 13 28.68 -13.62 -5.93
N PRO A 14 28.89 -12.69 -4.97
CA PRO A 14 28.35 -11.33 -5.06
C PRO A 14 29.08 -10.47 -6.10
N ILE A 15 28.33 -9.97 -7.09
CA ILE A 15 28.79 -8.96 -8.03
C ILE A 15 28.58 -7.56 -7.43
N SER A 16 29.69 -6.84 -7.25
CA SER A 16 29.86 -5.37 -7.14
C SER A 16 29.18 -4.63 -5.98
N THR A 17 30.00 -4.30 -4.97
CA THR A 17 29.70 -3.41 -3.83
C THR A 17 30.19 -1.98 -4.08
N LYS A 18 29.42 -1.08 -4.70
CA LYS A 18 29.70 0.38 -4.59
C LYS A 18 28.45 1.25 -4.59
N SER A 19 27.95 1.55 -3.40
CA SER A 19 27.45 2.89 -3.01
C SER A 19 26.92 2.86 -1.58
N VAL A 20 27.80 3.12 -0.61
CA VAL A 20 27.40 3.51 0.75
C VAL A 20 26.95 4.98 0.66
N ARG A 21 25.69 5.28 0.98
CA ARG A 21 25.22 6.66 1.15
C ARG A 21 25.31 7.01 2.63
N THR A 22 26.26 7.86 3.00
CA THR A 22 26.31 8.49 4.33
C THR A 22 25.43 9.74 4.29
N TYR A 23 24.35 9.76 5.08
CA TYR A 23 23.60 10.99 5.31
C TYR A 23 24.46 11.92 6.16
N LYS A 24 24.78 13.11 5.63
CA LYS A 24 25.72 14.06 6.24
C LYS A 24 25.30 14.53 7.64
N ASP A 25 24.03 14.41 8.00
CA ASP A 25 23.45 15.11 9.15
C ASP A 25 23.01 14.20 10.32
N SER A 26 23.48 12.94 10.36
CA SER A 26 23.21 12.03 11.50
C SER A 26 24.37 11.06 11.74
N PRO A 27 25.45 11.51 12.41
CA PRO A 27 26.58 10.65 12.75
C PRO A 27 26.13 9.52 13.69
N GLY A 28 26.10 8.28 13.20
CA GLY A 28 25.76 7.09 13.98
C GLY A 28 24.83 6.10 13.29
N ILE A 29 24.10 6.51 12.23
CA ILE A 29 23.20 5.61 11.50
C ILE A 29 23.97 4.91 10.37
N VAL A 30 24.30 3.63 10.58
CA VAL A 30 24.83 2.75 9.54
C VAL A 30 23.67 2.07 8.84
N VAL A 31 23.23 2.61 7.70
CA VAL A 31 22.25 1.93 6.84
C VAL A 31 22.96 0.80 6.08
N LYS A 32 22.78 -0.44 6.52
CA LYS A 32 23.19 -1.60 5.72
C LYS A 32 22.18 -1.77 4.59
N LYS A 33 22.61 -1.52 3.34
CA LYS A 33 21.78 -1.81 2.17
C LYS A 33 21.56 -3.32 2.12
N THR A 34 20.31 -3.74 2.23
CA THR A 34 19.92 -5.14 2.00
C THR A 34 20.20 -5.51 0.55
N LYS A 35 20.48 -6.79 0.28
CA LYS A 35 20.60 -7.27 -1.10
C LYS A 35 19.29 -6.98 -1.83
N SER A 36 19.38 -6.48 -3.06
CA SER A 36 18.19 -6.31 -3.90
C SER A 36 17.51 -7.67 -4.06
N VAL A 37 16.18 -7.67 -4.07
CA VAL A 37 15.42 -8.85 -4.44
C VAL A 37 15.78 -9.20 -5.89
N PRO A 38 16.21 -10.45 -6.19
CA PRO A 38 16.46 -10.88 -7.56
C PRO A 38 15.19 -10.79 -8.41
N ASN A 39 15.32 -10.34 -9.66
CA ASN A 39 14.18 -10.21 -10.59
C ASN A 39 13.46 -11.55 -10.79
N GLU A 40 14.19 -12.66 -10.75
CA GLU A 40 13.64 -14.02 -10.91
C GLU A 40 12.55 -14.33 -9.87
N ILE A 41 12.64 -13.77 -8.66
CA ILE A 41 11.61 -13.91 -7.62
C ILE A 41 10.34 -13.14 -8.00
N ILE A 42 10.51 -11.93 -8.55
CA ILE A 42 9.41 -11.09 -9.02
C ILE A 42 8.73 -11.73 -10.23
N ASP A 43 9.51 -12.26 -11.17
CA ASP A 43 9.03 -12.94 -12.37
C ASP A 43 8.28 -14.22 -12.02
N ALA A 44 8.81 -15.03 -11.08
CA ALA A 44 8.15 -16.25 -10.63
C ALA A 44 6.79 -15.96 -9.94
N GLN A 45 6.74 -14.93 -9.08
CA GLN A 45 5.49 -14.53 -8.45
C GLN A 45 4.48 -13.98 -9.45
N SER A 46 4.93 -13.14 -10.39
CA SER A 46 4.09 -12.61 -11.46
C SER A 46 3.55 -13.73 -12.35
N ALA A 47 4.37 -14.71 -12.70
CA ALA A 47 3.94 -15.87 -13.47
C ALA A 47 2.82 -16.62 -12.77
N SER A 48 2.82 -16.72 -11.43
CA SER A 48 1.76 -17.39 -10.67
C SER A 48 0.39 -16.70 -10.81
N LEU A 49 0.37 -15.37 -11.02
CA LEU A 49 -0.83 -14.59 -11.27
C LEU A 49 -1.31 -14.72 -12.72
N TYR A 50 -0.40 -14.62 -13.70
CA TYR A 50 -0.77 -14.57 -15.12
C TYR A 50 -0.93 -15.93 -15.80
N SER A 51 -0.42 -17.02 -15.23
CA SER A 51 -0.36 -18.34 -15.90
C SER A 51 -1.59 -19.23 -15.70
N LYS A 52 -2.59 -18.81 -14.92
CA LYS A 52 -3.76 -19.63 -14.60
C LYS A 52 -5.03 -18.79 -14.53
N ILE A 53 -6.17 -19.47 -14.70
CA ILE A 53 -7.50 -18.93 -14.42
C ILE A 53 -7.78 -19.14 -12.93
N HIS A 54 -8.16 -18.08 -12.21
CA HIS A 54 -8.37 -18.08 -10.77
C HIS A 54 -9.83 -18.32 -10.37
N ASN A 55 -10.77 -18.06 -11.29
CA ASN A 55 -12.22 -18.07 -11.06
C ASN A 55 -12.65 -17.08 -9.95
N ASP A 56 -11.95 -15.96 -9.85
CA ASP A 56 -12.28 -14.86 -8.93
C ASP A 56 -11.80 -13.50 -9.49
N TRP A 57 -11.80 -12.45 -8.66
CA TRP A 57 -11.45 -11.09 -9.06
C TRP A 57 -10.05 -10.95 -9.68
N ARG A 58 -9.12 -11.90 -9.45
CA ARG A 58 -7.79 -11.87 -10.08
C ARG A 58 -7.87 -12.05 -11.59
N ASP A 59 -8.90 -12.72 -12.10
CA ASP A 59 -9.13 -12.82 -13.54
C ASP A 59 -9.52 -11.46 -14.14
N ASP A 60 -10.26 -10.64 -13.38
CA ASP A 60 -10.55 -9.25 -13.78
C ASP A 60 -9.27 -8.40 -13.74
N LEU A 61 -8.44 -8.56 -12.70
CA LEU A 61 -7.14 -7.87 -12.61
C LEU A 61 -6.23 -8.21 -13.80
N VAL A 62 -6.14 -9.49 -14.19
CA VAL A 62 -5.32 -9.93 -15.33
C VAL A 62 -5.89 -9.40 -16.65
N ARG A 63 -7.22 -9.41 -16.82
CA ARG A 63 -7.89 -8.99 -18.06
C ARG A 63 -7.88 -7.48 -18.26
N ASP A 64 -8.20 -6.72 -17.21
CA ASP A 64 -8.51 -5.28 -17.29
C ASP A 64 -7.42 -4.39 -16.68
N GLY A 65 -6.46 -4.96 -15.95
CA GLY A 65 -5.45 -4.22 -15.19
C GLY A 65 -5.98 -3.64 -13.87
N TYR A 66 -7.23 -3.91 -13.50
CA TYR A 66 -7.83 -3.55 -12.22
C TYR A 66 -8.93 -4.55 -11.83
N ALA A 67 -9.28 -4.58 -10.54
CA ALA A 67 -10.40 -5.37 -10.04
C ALA A 67 -11.14 -4.59 -8.94
N VAL A 68 -12.43 -4.88 -8.78
CA VAL A 68 -13.27 -4.29 -7.73
C VAL A 68 -13.63 -5.36 -6.70
N ILE A 69 -13.09 -5.21 -5.50
CA ILE A 69 -13.36 -6.10 -4.38
C ILE A 69 -14.49 -5.51 -3.55
N LYS A 70 -15.65 -6.16 -3.60
CA LYS A 70 -16.82 -5.72 -2.82
C LYS A 70 -16.66 -6.13 -1.36
N ASN A 71 -17.09 -5.24 -0.46
CA ASN A 71 -17.08 -5.49 0.99
C ASN A 71 -15.68 -5.78 1.58
N ALA A 72 -14.59 -5.32 0.94
CA ALA A 72 -13.26 -5.37 1.53
C ALA A 72 -13.22 -4.65 2.88
N ILE A 73 -14.00 -3.57 3.00
CA ILE A 73 -14.34 -2.90 4.25
C ILE A 73 -15.87 -2.98 4.40
N PRO A 74 -16.40 -3.53 5.51
CA PRO A 74 -17.82 -3.49 5.82
C PRO A 74 -18.35 -2.06 5.88
N LYS A 75 -19.59 -1.88 5.41
CA LYS A 75 -20.20 -0.56 5.23
C LYS A 75 -20.19 0.29 6.50
N ASP A 76 -20.53 -0.31 7.64
CA ASP A 76 -20.55 0.34 8.95
C ASP A 76 -19.17 0.88 9.36
N ARG A 77 -18.10 0.12 9.10
CA ARG A 77 -16.73 0.57 9.38
C ARG A 77 -16.27 1.66 8.40
N ALA A 78 -16.60 1.52 7.12
CA ALA A 78 -16.31 2.55 6.13
C ALA A 78 -17.00 3.89 6.46
N GLU A 79 -18.27 3.85 6.88
CA GLU A 79 -19.01 5.02 7.35
C GLU A 79 -18.35 5.61 8.60
N ASN A 80 -17.91 4.79 9.55
CA ASN A 80 -17.18 5.27 10.72
C ASN A 80 -15.86 5.99 10.36
N TYR A 81 -15.05 5.44 9.45
CA TYR A 81 -13.82 6.11 9.00
C TYR A 81 -14.09 7.43 8.29
N GLN A 82 -15.18 7.51 7.52
CA GLN A 82 -15.63 8.77 6.94
C GLN A 82 -15.97 9.81 8.02
N GLN A 83 -16.67 9.41 9.07
CA GLN A 83 -16.99 10.33 10.18
C GLN A 83 -15.73 10.82 10.90
N GLU A 84 -14.73 9.96 11.09
CA GLU A 84 -13.43 10.38 11.65
C GLU A 84 -12.69 11.36 10.71
N ALA A 85 -12.73 11.13 9.39
CA ALA A 85 -12.19 12.08 8.42
C ALA A 85 -12.93 13.43 8.45
N PHE A 86 -14.25 13.42 8.66
CA PHE A 86 -15.05 14.63 8.82
C PHE A 86 -14.71 15.40 10.10
N LYS A 87 -14.48 14.69 11.21
CA LYS A 87 -14.01 15.29 12.47
C LYS A 87 -12.64 15.93 12.28
N TRP A 88 -11.71 15.25 11.61
CA TRP A 88 -10.41 15.82 11.27
C TRP A 88 -10.57 17.07 10.41
N MET A 89 -11.41 17.04 9.37
CA MET A 89 -11.66 18.23 8.56
C MET A 89 -12.23 19.40 9.36
N LYS A 90 -13.03 19.15 10.40
CA LYS A 90 -13.58 20.18 11.30
C LYS A 90 -12.62 20.66 12.39
N SER A 91 -11.44 20.05 12.56
CA SER A 91 -10.53 20.43 13.64
C SER A 91 -9.72 21.71 13.36
N PHE A 92 -9.93 22.36 12.22
CA PHE A 92 -9.16 23.52 11.76
C PHE A 92 -9.81 24.87 12.08
N GLY A 93 -10.84 24.90 12.95
CA GLY A 93 -11.56 26.12 13.31
C GLY A 93 -12.42 26.67 12.16
N ASN A 94 -12.94 25.78 11.33
CA ASN A 94 -13.75 26.04 10.14
C ASN A 94 -15.23 25.75 10.40
N ASP A 95 -15.82 26.53 11.29
CA ASP A 95 -17.20 26.33 11.77
C ASP A 95 -18.26 26.47 10.66
N GLU A 96 -17.93 27.16 9.57
CA GLU A 96 -18.80 27.31 8.40
C GLU A 96 -18.89 26.05 7.53
N LEU A 97 -18.01 25.05 7.73
CA LEU A 97 -18.04 23.81 6.97
C LEU A 97 -19.17 22.88 7.45
N ASP A 98 -20.15 22.66 6.57
CA ASP A 98 -21.26 21.74 6.80
C ASP A 98 -21.32 20.65 5.73
N PHE A 99 -21.18 19.38 6.15
CA PHE A 99 -21.24 18.23 5.23
C PHE A 99 -22.66 17.95 4.74
N ASP A 100 -23.70 18.55 5.34
CA ASP A 100 -25.08 18.44 4.87
C ASP A 100 -25.47 19.59 3.92
N ASP A 101 -24.66 20.66 3.83
CA ASP A 101 -24.86 21.77 2.89
C ASP A 101 -23.67 21.93 1.92
N PRO A 102 -23.78 21.43 0.67
CA PRO A 102 -22.75 21.56 -0.35
C PRO A 102 -22.35 23.00 -0.69
N LYS A 103 -23.18 24.01 -0.36
CA LYS A 103 -22.83 25.42 -0.58
C LYS A 103 -21.70 25.90 0.32
N THR A 104 -21.44 25.17 1.41
CA THR A 104 -20.37 25.46 2.38
C THR A 104 -19.03 24.84 2.01
N TRP A 105 -18.98 23.93 1.03
CA TRP A 105 -17.76 23.22 0.60
C TRP A 105 -16.89 24.10 -0.30
N ARG A 106 -16.52 25.26 0.23
CA ARG A 106 -15.69 26.26 -0.44
C ARG A 106 -14.28 26.17 0.09
N LYS A 107 -13.31 26.58 -0.74
CA LYS A 107 -11.89 26.50 -0.39
C LYS A 107 -11.56 27.21 0.93
N GLU A 108 -12.28 28.29 1.23
CA GLU A 108 -12.10 29.08 2.45
C GLU A 108 -12.56 28.34 3.72
N ASN A 109 -13.48 27.38 3.57
CA ASN A 109 -14.08 26.62 4.67
C ASN A 109 -13.44 25.23 4.82
N LEU A 110 -12.53 24.83 3.93
CA LEU A 110 -11.86 23.54 3.98
C LEU A 110 -10.46 23.67 4.62
N PRO A 111 -9.94 22.57 5.21
CA PRO A 111 -8.52 22.52 5.58
C PRO A 111 -7.63 22.81 4.36
N PRO A 112 -6.38 23.27 4.57
CA PRO A 112 -5.45 23.50 3.49
C PRO A 112 -5.30 22.24 2.62
N VAL A 113 -5.66 22.39 1.35
CA VAL A 113 -5.64 21.34 0.33
C VAL A 113 -4.58 21.70 -0.71
N ASP A 114 -3.93 20.68 -1.25
CA ASP A 114 -3.11 20.86 -2.44
C ASP A 114 -4.02 21.26 -3.61
N ALA A 115 -3.86 22.50 -4.07
CA ALA A 115 -4.76 23.10 -5.05
C ALA A 115 -4.62 22.50 -6.45
N ASP A 116 -3.48 21.85 -6.76
CA ASP A 116 -3.22 21.32 -8.09
C ASP A 116 -3.86 19.93 -8.27
N ILE A 117 -3.95 19.15 -7.19
CA ILE A 117 -4.44 17.76 -7.22
C ILE A 117 -5.69 17.51 -6.37
N ASN A 118 -6.20 18.53 -5.65
CA ASN A 118 -7.33 18.43 -4.73
C ASN A 118 -7.16 17.28 -3.70
N ALA A 119 -5.96 17.17 -3.13
CA ALA A 119 -5.62 16.15 -2.14
C ALA A 119 -5.17 16.77 -0.81
N TYR A 120 -5.51 16.10 0.29
CA TYR A 120 -4.97 16.43 1.61
C TYR A 120 -3.67 15.66 1.83
N ASN A 121 -2.55 16.38 1.81
CA ASN A 121 -1.22 15.85 2.10
C ASN A 121 -0.53 16.58 3.28
N CYS A 122 -1.17 17.62 3.82
CA CYS A 122 -0.67 18.42 4.92
C CYS A 122 -1.13 17.87 6.28
N TYR A 123 -0.50 18.38 7.35
CA TYR A 123 -0.86 18.08 8.74
C TYR A 123 -0.86 16.60 9.13
N GLY A 124 -0.10 15.77 8.41
CA GLY A 124 0.06 14.36 8.73
C GLY A 124 -1.21 13.52 8.56
N VAL A 125 -2.21 14.00 7.81
CA VAL A 125 -3.49 13.29 7.61
C VAL A 125 -3.31 11.85 7.12
N THR A 126 -2.28 11.59 6.31
CA THR A 126 -1.92 10.27 5.80
C THR A 126 -1.46 9.29 6.89
N HIS A 127 -1.17 9.79 8.08
CA HIS A 127 -0.75 9.05 9.27
C HIS A 127 -1.77 9.13 10.41
N GLU A 128 -2.97 9.68 10.16
CA GLU A 128 -4.05 9.67 11.14
C GLU A 128 -4.56 8.26 11.41
N LYS A 129 -5.11 8.06 12.62
CA LYS A 129 -5.57 6.74 13.07
C LYS A 129 -6.61 6.12 12.12
N PHE A 130 -7.58 6.89 11.64
CA PHE A 130 -8.64 6.37 10.77
C PHE A 130 -8.10 5.91 9.40
N VAL A 131 -7.03 6.54 8.89
CA VAL A 131 -6.35 6.12 7.67
C VAL A 131 -5.61 4.81 7.89
N TRP A 132 -4.92 4.68 9.03
CA TRP A 132 -4.24 3.45 9.40
C TRP A 132 -5.21 2.29 9.63
N ASP A 133 -6.29 2.54 10.36
CA ASP A 133 -7.30 1.52 10.63
C ASP A 133 -7.91 1.01 9.31
N ALA A 134 -8.23 1.90 8.36
CA ALA A 134 -8.73 1.51 7.03
C ALA A 134 -7.71 0.70 6.19
N ARG A 135 -6.42 1.04 6.26
CA ARG A 135 -5.36 0.29 5.56
C ARG A 135 -5.14 -1.11 6.14
N MET A 136 -5.37 -1.26 7.44
CA MET A 136 -5.17 -2.50 8.20
C MET A 136 -6.43 -3.37 8.28
N GLU A 137 -7.48 -3.02 7.53
CA GLU A 137 -8.71 -3.80 7.46
C GLU A 137 -8.45 -5.25 7.02
N PRO A 138 -8.96 -6.27 7.72
CA PRO A 138 -8.69 -7.66 7.38
C PRO A 138 -9.12 -8.03 5.95
N GLY A 139 -10.20 -7.45 5.45
CA GLY A 139 -10.65 -7.68 4.06
C GLY A 139 -9.83 -6.93 3.02
N VAL A 140 -9.00 -5.96 3.41
CA VAL A 140 -7.99 -5.34 2.54
C VAL A 140 -6.73 -6.19 2.55
N LEU A 141 -6.19 -6.47 3.74
CA LEU A 141 -4.97 -7.27 3.89
C LEU A 141 -5.15 -8.66 3.28
N GLY A 142 -6.21 -9.38 3.63
CA GLY A 142 -6.46 -10.73 3.15
C GLY A 142 -6.54 -10.86 1.63
N GLU A 143 -6.96 -9.81 0.92
CA GLU A 143 -6.99 -9.82 -0.54
C GLU A 143 -5.61 -9.59 -1.15
N PHE A 144 -4.76 -8.77 -0.52
CA PHE A 144 -3.34 -8.71 -0.86
C PHE A 144 -2.62 -10.02 -0.54
N GLU A 145 -2.94 -10.66 0.59
CA GLU A 145 -2.38 -11.97 0.93
C GLU A 145 -2.73 -13.01 -0.12
N LYS A 146 -4.00 -13.01 -0.56
CA LYS A 146 -4.49 -13.88 -1.64
C LYS A 146 -3.85 -13.57 -3.00
N LEU A 147 -3.58 -12.29 -3.28
CA LEU A 147 -2.92 -11.87 -4.51
C LEU A 147 -1.48 -12.40 -4.58
N TRP A 148 -0.73 -12.25 -3.50
CA TRP A 148 0.70 -12.60 -3.43
C TRP A 148 0.96 -14.04 -2.94
N GLY A 149 -0.07 -14.73 -2.45
CA GLY A 149 0.03 -16.07 -1.90
C GLY A 149 0.82 -16.15 -0.58
N THR A 150 0.83 -15.08 0.22
CA THR A 150 1.55 -15.00 1.50
C THR A 150 0.88 -14.02 2.46
N ASP A 151 0.88 -14.32 3.76
CA ASP A 151 0.43 -13.45 4.85
C ASP A 151 1.55 -12.53 5.39
N GLU A 152 2.80 -12.78 4.99
CA GLU A 152 3.97 -11.97 5.34
C GLU A 152 4.08 -10.72 4.44
N LEU A 153 3.04 -9.88 4.45
CA LEU A 153 3.00 -8.66 3.66
C LEU A 153 3.94 -7.58 4.23
N LEU A 154 4.79 -7.03 3.36
CA LEU A 154 5.63 -5.88 3.68
C LEU A 154 4.92 -4.59 3.26
N ALA A 155 4.69 -3.71 4.23
CA ALA A 155 4.22 -2.35 3.97
C ALA A 155 5.36 -1.36 4.22
N SER A 156 5.75 -0.63 3.18
CA SER A 156 6.73 0.46 3.27
C SER A 156 5.96 1.78 3.28
N PHE A 157 6.22 2.63 4.26
CA PHE A 157 5.63 3.96 4.40
C PHE A 157 6.72 5.03 4.45
#